data_AF-A0A6L6C5I6-F1
#
_entry.id   AF-A0A6L6C5I6-F1
#
_cell.length_a   1.000
_cell.length_b   1.000
_cell.length_c   1.000
_cell.angle_alpha   90.00
_cell.angle_beta   90.00
_cell.angle_gamma   90.00
#
_symmetry.space_group_name_H-M   'P 1'
#
loop_
_entity.id
_entity.type
_entity.pdbx_description
1 polymer ?
#
loop_
_entity_poly.entity_id
_entity_poly.type
_entity_poly.pdbx_seq_one_letter_code
_entity_poly.pdbx_strand_id
1 'polypeptide(L)' 'GTDEITKEAGNALFPYLLPLVGDLSPETQGGAMLLGLDGICIISHGSSNATAIMNALRVGAEMADAGIVETLRTTIRPI' A
#
# COMPACT_ATOMS: atom_id res chain seq x y z
N GLY A 1 -12.00 -26.23 -13.68
CA GLY A 1 -11.14 -25.91 -12.52
C GLY A 1 -11.93 -25.72 -11.25
N THR A 2 -12.98 -26.52 -11.02
CA THR A 2 -13.86 -26.44 -9.85
C THR A 2 -14.49 -27.82 -9.58
N ASP A 3 -13.78 -28.89 -9.95
CA ASP A 3 -14.16 -30.23 -9.53
C ASP A 3 -13.92 -30.38 -8.01
N GLU A 4 -14.47 -31.44 -7.44
CA GLU A 4 -14.46 -31.64 -5.99
C GLU A 4 -13.03 -31.71 -5.42
N ILE A 5 -12.12 -32.32 -6.19
CA ILE A 5 -10.70 -32.41 -5.86
C ILE A 5 -10.06 -31.02 -5.78
N THR A 6 -10.37 -30.13 -6.74
CA THR A 6 -9.87 -28.75 -6.73
C THR A 6 -10.39 -27.97 -5.53
N LYS A 7 -11.65 -28.19 -5.10
CA LYS A 7 -12.24 -27.52 -3.94
C LYS A 7 -11.66 -28.01 -2.62
N GLU A 8 -11.46 -29.31 -2.45
CA GLU A 8 -10.84 -29.88 -1.25
C GLU A 8 -9.39 -29.39 -1.09
N ALA A 9 -8.62 -29.39 -2.18
CA ALA A 9 -7.27 -28.82 -2.18
C ALA A 9 -7.28 -27.33 -1.81
N GLY A 10 -8.24 -26.56 -2.33
CA GLY A 10 -8.43 -25.16 -1.97
C GLY A 10 -8.72 -24.97 -0.48
N ASN A 11 -9.66 -25.75 0.08
CA ASN A 11 -10.02 -25.68 1.50
C ASN A 11 -8.86 -26.06 2.42
N ALA A 12 -8.02 -27.02 2.03
CA ALA A 12 -6.84 -27.40 2.80
C ALA A 12 -5.80 -26.27 2.86
N LEU A 13 -5.65 -25.52 1.77
CA LEU A 13 -4.69 -24.41 1.68
C LEU A 13 -5.24 -23.10 2.26
N PHE A 14 -6.56 -22.90 2.25
CA PHE A 14 -7.21 -21.64 2.59
C PHE A 14 -6.79 -21.04 3.96
N PRO A 15 -6.69 -21.81 5.06
CA PRO A 15 -6.27 -21.27 6.35
C PRO A 15 -4.83 -20.73 6.37
N TYR A 16 -3.95 -21.29 5.53
CA TYR A 16 -2.56 -20.86 5.41
C TYR A 16 -2.39 -19.68 4.46
N LEU A 17 -3.31 -19.53 3.50
CA LEU A 17 -3.34 -18.40 2.57
C LEU A 17 -4.08 -17.19 3.13
N LEU A 18 -5.00 -17.38 4.07
CA LEU A 18 -5.81 -16.29 4.64
C LEU A 18 -4.97 -15.15 5.24
N PRO A 19 -3.87 -15.39 5.98
CA PRO A 19 -2.99 -14.32 6.46
C PRO A 19 -2.33 -13.54 5.31
N LEU A 20 -1.90 -14.24 4.25
CA LEU A 20 -1.28 -13.63 3.07
C LEU A 20 -2.23 -12.70 2.32
N VAL A 21 -3.54 -12.96 2.34
CA VAL A 21 -4.53 -12.08 1.71
C VAL A 21 -4.54 -10.69 2.36
N GLY A 22 -4.32 -10.62 3.68
CA GLY A 22 -4.18 -9.35 4.38
C GLY A 22 -2.93 -8.59 3.95
N ASP A 23 -1.78 -9.26 3.95
CA ASP A 23 -0.48 -8.65 3.61
C ASP A 23 -0.39 -8.22 2.14
N LEU A 24 -1.03 -8.97 1.24
CA LEU A 24 -1.02 -8.71 -0.20
C LEU A 24 -2.18 -7.82 -0.66
N SER A 25 -3.07 -7.42 0.25
CA SER A 25 -4.16 -6.51 -0.09
C SER A 25 -3.59 -5.13 -0.46
N PRO A 26 -3.99 -4.54 -1.60
CA PRO A 26 -3.62 -3.16 -1.94
C PRO A 26 -4.04 -2.14 -0.87
N GLU A 27 -5.03 -2.48 -0.04
CA GLU A 27 -5.57 -1.61 0.99
C GLU A 27 -4.60 -1.37 2.17
N THR A 28 -3.59 -2.23 2.33
CA THR A 28 -2.61 -2.10 3.43
C THR A 28 -1.48 -1.12 3.12
N GLN A 29 -1.28 -0.77 1.85
CA GLN A 29 -0.11 0.01 1.41
C GLN A 29 -0.34 1.53 1.39
N GLY A 30 -1.55 2.01 1.70
CA GLY A 30 -1.83 3.44 1.87
C GLY A 30 -1.83 4.28 0.58
N GLY A 31 -1.74 3.66 -0.60
CA GLY A 31 -1.78 4.36 -1.89
C GLY A 31 -0.40 4.71 -2.47
N ALA A 32 -0.40 5.30 -3.66
CA ALA A 32 0.83 5.61 -4.38
C ALA A 32 1.35 7.02 -4.05
N MET A 33 2.62 7.13 -3.69
CA MET A 33 3.28 8.42 -3.47
C MET A 33 3.62 9.09 -4.81
N LEU A 34 3.18 10.33 -5.01
CA LEU A 34 3.54 11.13 -6.17
C LEU A 34 4.75 12.02 -5.83
N LEU A 35 5.94 11.59 -6.26
CA LEU A 35 7.21 12.26 -5.98
C LEU A 35 7.52 13.37 -7.01
N GLY A 36 8.35 14.33 -6.62
CA GLY A 36 8.79 15.43 -7.48
C GLY A 36 7.94 16.70 -7.39
N LEU A 37 6.97 16.73 -6.48
CA LEU A 37 6.24 17.93 -6.09
C LEU A 37 6.95 18.66 -4.93
N ASP A 38 6.63 19.95 -4.73
CA ASP A 38 7.08 20.71 -3.55
C ASP A 38 6.28 20.38 -2.28
N GLY A 39 5.76 19.15 -2.18
CA GLY A 39 4.92 18.70 -1.07
C GLY A 39 4.58 17.21 -1.14
N ILE A 40 3.85 16.74 -0.13
CA ILE A 40 3.41 15.35 -0.01
C ILE A 40 2.08 15.18 -0.73
N CYS A 41 2.03 14.24 -1.67
CA CYS A 41 0.82 13.87 -2.40
C CYS A 41 0.71 12.35 -2.48
N ILE A 42 -0.44 11.83 -2.03
CA ILE A 42 -0.75 10.40 -2.06
C ILE A 42 -2.00 10.19 -2.89
N ILE A 43 -1.89 9.29 -3.86
CA ILE A 43 -2.98 8.92 -4.77
C ILE A 43 -3.59 7.61 -4.27
N SER A 44 -4.85 7.67 -3.85
CA SER A 44 -5.64 6.50 -3.46
C SER A 44 -6.51 6.01 -4.64
N HIS A 45 -6.88 4.73 -4.64
CA HIS A 45 -7.75 4.17 -5.68
C HIS A 45 -9.22 4.62 -5.49
N GLY A 46 -10.01 4.64 -6.57
CA GLY A 46 -11.40 5.12 -6.52
C GLY A 46 -12.34 4.29 -5.62
N SER A 47 -11.98 3.04 -5.33
CA SER A 47 -12.73 2.16 -4.40
C SER A 47 -12.16 2.15 -2.97
N SER A 48 -11.36 3.15 -2.58
CA SER A 48 -10.72 3.19 -1.25
C SER A 48 -11.76 3.23 -0.14
N ASN A 49 -11.65 2.31 0.81
CA ASN A 49 -12.45 2.31 2.04
C ASN A 49 -11.79 3.13 3.15
N ALA A 50 -12.43 3.22 4.32
CA ALA A 50 -11.93 4.01 5.45
C ALA A 50 -10.53 3.56 5.92
N THR A 51 -10.25 2.26 5.93
CA THR A 51 -8.93 1.71 6.31
C THR A 51 -7.85 2.12 5.32
N ALA A 52 -8.15 2.08 4.01
CA ALA A 52 -7.22 2.51 2.98
C ALA A 52 -6.88 4.01 3.11
N ILE A 53 -7.87 4.86 3.41
CA ILE A 53 -7.64 6.30 3.64
C ILE A 53 -6.84 6.55 4.92
N MET A 54 -7.12 5.84 6.01
CA MET A 54 -6.34 5.92 7.25
C MET A 54 -4.86 5.56 6.98
N ASN A 55 -4.62 4.48 6.23
CA ASN A 55 -3.26 4.07 5.85
C ASN A 55 -2.58 5.14 4.97
N ALA A 56 -3.31 5.78 4.05
CA ALA A 56 -2.78 6.88 3.24
C ALA A 56 -2.34 8.07 4.09
N LEU A 57 -3.16 8.48 5.06
CA LEU A 57 -2.79 9.56 5.98
C LEU A 57 -1.57 9.20 6.83
N ARG A 58 -1.49 7.94 7.30
CA ARG A 58 -0.33 7.44 8.04
C ARG A 58 0.95 7.51 7.20
N VAL A 59 0.92 7.03 5.96
CA VAL A 59 2.06 7.15 5.03
C VAL A 59 2.45 8.61 4.82
N GLY A 60 1.47 9.51 4.69
CA GLY A 60 1.72 10.94 4.54
C GLY A 60 2.43 11.55 5.76
N ALA A 61 2.03 11.16 6.97
CA ALA A 61 2.70 11.57 8.20
C ALA A 61 4.13 11.02 8.28
N GLU A 62 4.33 9.73 7.97
CA GLU A 62 5.66 9.10 7.95
C GLU A 62 6.59 9.80 6.92
N MET A 63 6.09 10.20 5.75
CA MET A 63 6.86 10.97 4.77
C MET A 63 7.26 12.36 5.26
N ALA A 64 6.37 13.02 6.01
CA ALA A 64 6.63 14.34 6.59
C ALA A 64 7.72 14.23 7.67
N ASP A 65 7.57 13.25 8.57
CA ASP A 65 8.53 12.98 9.65
C ASP A 65 9.91 12.58 9.10
N ALA A 66 9.94 11.81 8.02
CA ALA A 66 11.17 11.41 7.33
C ALA A 66 11.78 12.51 6.45
N GLY A 67 11.11 13.67 6.28
CA GLY A 67 11.63 14.77 5.47
C GLY A 67 11.89 14.38 4.00
N ILE A 68 11.03 13.54 3.41
CA ILE A 68 11.24 12.95 2.07
C ILE A 68 11.38 14.02 0.98
N VAL A 69 10.57 15.08 1.04
CA VAL A 69 10.59 16.16 0.03
C VAL A 69 11.95 16.85 0.01
N GLU A 70 12.48 17.23 1.17
CA GLU A 70 13.79 17.87 1.28
C GLU A 70 14.92 16.92 0.91
N THR A 71 14.85 15.67 1.36
CA THR A 71 15.82 14.64 0.98
C THR A 71 15.91 14.45 -0.53
N LEU A 72 14.77 14.39 -1.23
CA LEU A 72 14.73 14.29 -2.69
C LEU A 72 15.30 15.55 -3.35
N ARG A 73 14.92 16.74 -2.86
CA ARG A 73 15.40 18.02 -3.37
C ARG A 73 16.93 18.10 -3.35
N THR A 74 17.55 17.79 -2.21
CA THR A 74 19.01 17.84 -2.04
C THR A 74 19.74 16.74 -2.80
N THR A 75 19.10 15.58 -3.00
CA THR A 75 19.72 14.44 -3.69
C THR A 75 19.74 14.62 -5.20
N ILE A 76 18.66 15.13 -5.79
CA ILE A 76 18.51 15.25 -7.26
C ILE A 76 19.13 16.57 -7.78
N ARG A 77 19.19 17.59 -6.94
CA ARG A 77 19.88 18.86 -7.24
C ARG A 77 20.96 19.12 -6.18
N PRO A 78 22.06 18.35 -6.19
CA PRO A 78 23.19 18.68 -5.34
C PRO A 78 23.73 20.05 -5.74
N ILE A 79 23.98 20.87 -4.73
CA ILE A 79 24.54 22.22 -4.85
C ILE A 79 25.93 22.19 -5.47
#